data_AF-A0A7X6T8C1-F1
#
_entry.id   AF-A0A7X6T8C1-F1
#
_cell.length_a   1.000
_cell.length_b   1.000
_cell.length_c   1.000
_cell.angle_alpha   90.00
_cell.angle_beta   90.00
_cell.angle_gamma   90.00
#
_symmetry.space_group_name_H-M   'P 1'
#
loop_
_entity.id
_entity.type
_entity.pdbx_description
1 polymer ?
#
loop_
_entity_poly.entity_id
_entity_poly.type
_entity_poly.pdbx_seq_one_letter_code
_entity_poly.pdbx_strand_id
1 'polypeptide(L)'
;MNKLKAKKIKRHMLKSYEFWQIDEKFLVVSPDKKLFLQEGLESLPDSESGYLAYAYLDRVLKIAFLGIADPEEGSYQYFESEDALVAPAALLPQMLVMVVKPTLELNRHPFVQGVLALHEGDALKRSTLALRSLDPLRDPLEPEILTACFIRDEAKKRQAYDDLADGFRRKLEDAEAEDFVTEELPEPPSVPDDYINFVRIKDLTPANHGTWRAVLLDNLPGTRLKKKGDDAAISLVTITEEETEYTVLFVDHMAPVEGTGIRVASHKPSRLPWRLAYELACSDCPYRDTFFLGRQGDDHHIFKEILDEIRSGKIDPLILIDLVQSDQCELDFSRELYRCRNCGTLDVKNRLRLIREDKSLSSAYNCPSCGERMSLVKRNQIASIDCPDCRKPLNLGSEKQWSKGGISK
;
A
#
# COMPACT_ATOMS: atom_id res chain seq x y z
N MET A 1 -35.21 3.80 4.21
CA MET A 1 -33.82 3.32 4.31
C MET A 1 -33.45 2.58 3.03
N ASN A 2 -32.32 2.92 2.40
CA ASN A 2 -31.85 2.29 1.17
C ASN A 2 -31.04 1.03 1.51
N LYS A 3 -31.42 -0.13 0.94
CA LYS A 3 -30.69 -1.39 1.10
C LYS A 3 -29.61 -1.50 0.02
N LEU A 4 -28.35 -1.75 0.41
CA LEU A 4 -27.22 -1.88 -0.51
C LEU A 4 -26.72 -3.31 -0.64
N LYS A 5 -26.45 -3.80 -1.85
CA LYS A 5 -25.97 -5.18 -2.07
C LYS A 5 -24.46 -5.32 -1.83
N ALA A 6 -24.04 -6.35 -1.09
CA ALA A 6 -22.66 -6.75 -0.83
C ALA A 6 -22.38 -8.15 -1.40
N LYS A 7 -21.21 -8.34 -2.04
CA LYS A 7 -20.76 -9.65 -2.53
C LYS A 7 -19.70 -10.24 -1.58
N LYS A 8 -19.96 -11.46 -1.09
CA LYS A 8 -19.11 -12.22 -0.15
C LYS A 8 -17.82 -12.71 -0.83
N ILE A 9 -16.67 -12.57 -0.15
CA ILE A 9 -15.37 -13.03 -0.68
C ILE A 9 -14.83 -14.25 0.08
N LYS A 10 -14.79 -14.24 1.43
CA LYS A 10 -14.44 -15.37 2.34
C LYS A 10 -14.60 -14.94 3.82
N ARG A 11 -14.69 -15.90 4.76
CA ARG A 11 -14.73 -15.67 6.24
C ARG A 11 -13.32 -15.82 6.83
N HIS A 12 -12.88 -14.89 7.68
CA HIS A 12 -11.56 -14.90 8.32
C HIS A 12 -11.60 -14.26 9.72
N MET A 13 -10.50 -14.36 10.47
CA MET A 13 -10.33 -13.71 11.77
C MET A 13 -9.66 -12.34 11.59
N LEU A 14 -10.11 -11.31 12.31
CA LEU A 14 -9.52 -9.97 12.23
C LEU A 14 -8.00 -9.95 12.52
N LYS A 15 -7.53 -10.73 13.50
CA LYS A 15 -6.10 -10.88 13.83
C LYS A 15 -5.23 -11.44 12.70
N SER A 16 -5.83 -12.14 11.74
CA SER A 16 -5.11 -12.80 10.64
C SER A 16 -5.02 -11.94 9.37
N TYR A 17 -5.59 -10.73 9.39
CA TYR A 17 -5.47 -9.84 8.25
C TYR A 17 -4.09 -9.21 8.23
N GLU A 18 -3.40 -9.30 7.09
CA GLU A 18 -2.21 -8.50 6.79
C GLU A 18 -2.59 -7.02 6.89
N PHE A 19 -2.37 -6.47 8.07
CA PHE A 19 -2.88 -5.19 8.57
C PHE A 19 -2.27 -3.99 7.84
N TRP A 20 -1.72 -4.12 6.64
CA TRP A 20 -1.28 -3.03 5.77
C TRP A 20 -2.19 -2.86 4.55
N GLN A 21 -3.20 -3.73 4.37
CA GLN A 21 -4.25 -3.60 3.35
C GLN A 21 -5.43 -2.71 3.82
N ILE A 22 -5.17 -1.80 4.77
CA ILE A 22 -6.10 -1.29 5.80
C ILE A 22 -7.29 -0.46 5.28
N ASP A 23 -7.40 -0.21 3.99
CA ASP A 23 -8.55 0.47 3.40
C ASP A 23 -9.67 -0.51 3.03
N GLU A 24 -9.90 -1.50 3.90
CA GLU A 24 -10.84 -2.57 3.67
C GLU A 24 -12.17 -2.41 4.43
N LYS A 25 -13.23 -2.81 3.75
CA LYS A 25 -14.60 -2.84 4.26
C LYS A 25 -14.94 -4.27 4.60
N PHE A 26 -15.56 -4.50 5.76
CA PHE A 26 -15.94 -5.85 6.15
C PHE A 26 -17.26 -5.87 6.89
N LEU A 27 -17.97 -7.00 6.77
CA LEU A 27 -19.03 -7.37 7.67
C LEU A 27 -18.40 -7.99 8.91
N VAL A 28 -18.77 -7.44 10.05
CA VAL A 28 -18.57 -8.05 11.34
C VAL A 28 -19.77 -8.95 11.58
N VAL A 29 -19.53 -10.26 11.69
CA VAL A 29 -20.55 -11.20 12.17
C VAL A 29 -20.17 -11.55 13.60
N SER A 30 -20.83 -10.96 14.59
CA SER A 30 -20.57 -11.30 15.99
C SER A 30 -21.49 -12.43 16.43
N PRO A 31 -20.99 -13.65 16.67
CA PRO A 31 -21.75 -14.68 17.36
C PRO A 31 -21.84 -14.44 18.87
N ASP A 32 -21.06 -13.49 19.40
CA ASP A 32 -20.88 -13.27 20.83
C ASP A 32 -21.49 -11.93 21.28
N LYS A 33 -22.54 -12.00 22.12
CA LYS A 33 -23.14 -10.83 22.76
C LYS A 33 -22.17 -10.11 23.71
N LYS A 34 -21.07 -10.75 24.11
CA LYS A 34 -20.03 -10.13 24.95
C LYS A 34 -19.26 -9.02 24.24
N LEU A 35 -19.36 -8.91 22.91
CA LEU A 35 -18.81 -7.78 22.16
C LEU A 35 -19.35 -6.44 22.69
N PHE A 36 -20.64 -6.39 23.03
CA PHE A 36 -21.32 -5.21 23.55
C PHE A 36 -21.03 -4.94 25.02
N LEU A 37 -20.33 -5.85 25.71
CA LEU A 37 -19.87 -5.66 27.09
C LEU A 37 -18.51 -4.97 27.15
N GLN A 38 -17.88 -4.70 26.00
CA GLN A 38 -16.65 -3.94 25.97
C GLN A 38 -16.94 -2.45 26.05
N GLU A 39 -16.17 -1.77 26.90
CA GLU A 39 -16.28 -0.34 27.14
C GLU A 39 -16.19 0.43 25.81
N GLY A 40 -17.21 1.26 25.55
CA GLY A 40 -17.34 2.03 24.30
C GLY A 40 -18.12 1.33 23.17
N LEU A 41 -18.45 0.04 23.28
CA LEU A 41 -19.30 -0.67 22.30
C LEU A 41 -20.76 -0.83 22.75
N GLU A 42 -21.08 -0.41 23.98
CA GLU A 42 -22.43 -0.43 24.56
C GLU A 42 -23.43 0.44 23.79
N SER A 43 -22.95 1.42 23.02
CA SER A 43 -23.77 2.31 22.20
C SER A 43 -24.08 1.76 20.81
N LEU A 44 -23.58 0.57 20.44
CA LEU A 44 -23.97 -0.06 19.17
C LEU A 44 -25.44 -0.51 19.23
N PRO A 45 -26.27 -0.15 18.24
CA PRO A 45 -27.63 -0.66 18.16
C PRO A 45 -27.65 -2.17 18.01
N ASP A 46 -28.50 -2.88 18.76
CA ASP A 46 -28.64 -4.34 18.65
C ASP A 46 -28.84 -4.79 17.20
N SER A 47 -28.08 -5.82 16.80
CA SER A 47 -28.18 -6.44 15.48
C SER A 47 -28.18 -7.96 15.60
N GLU A 48 -29.20 -8.60 15.05
CA GLU A 48 -29.30 -10.06 14.97
C GLU A 48 -28.40 -10.66 13.88
N SER A 49 -27.94 -9.82 12.95
CA SER A 49 -27.33 -10.24 11.69
C SER A 49 -25.86 -9.83 11.55
N GLY A 50 -25.43 -8.81 12.30
CA GLY A 50 -24.07 -8.25 12.27
C GLY A 50 -24.00 -6.78 11.87
N TYR A 51 -22.78 -6.27 11.70
CA TYR A 51 -22.51 -4.87 11.39
C TYR A 51 -21.67 -4.74 10.12
N LEU A 52 -21.84 -3.63 9.41
CA LEU A 52 -20.87 -3.17 8.44
C LEU A 52 -19.85 -2.28 9.15
N ALA A 53 -18.58 -2.59 8.97
CA ALA A 53 -17.50 -1.79 9.52
C ALA A 53 -16.42 -1.46 8.47
N TYR A 54 -15.70 -0.39 8.76
CA TYR A 54 -14.55 0.09 8.00
C TYR A 54 -13.33 0.04 8.91
N ALA A 55 -12.33 -0.78 8.56
CA ALA A 55 -11.03 -0.63 9.17
C ALA A 55 -10.33 0.55 8.51
N TYR A 56 -9.57 1.27 9.30
CA TYR A 56 -8.64 2.27 8.83
C TYR A 56 -7.51 2.43 9.84
N LEU A 57 -6.40 3.03 9.42
CA LEU A 57 -5.27 3.27 10.30
C LEU A 57 -5.07 4.76 10.52
N ASP A 58 -5.32 5.17 11.76
CA ASP A 58 -5.01 6.50 12.26
C ASP A 58 -4.18 6.32 13.54
N ARG A 59 -2.85 6.23 13.34
CA ARG A 59 -1.81 5.84 14.31
C ARG A 59 -1.88 4.40 14.82
N VAL A 60 -3.07 3.97 15.23
CA VAL A 60 -3.42 2.62 15.67
C VAL A 60 -4.57 2.10 14.83
N LEU A 61 -4.69 0.78 14.68
CA LEU A 61 -5.77 0.20 13.86
C LEU A 61 -7.13 0.50 14.50
N LYS A 62 -7.99 1.19 13.75
CA LYS A 62 -9.34 1.58 14.15
C LYS A 62 -10.37 0.83 13.34
N ILE A 63 -11.52 0.58 13.95
CA ILE A 63 -12.71 0.01 13.33
C ILE A 63 -13.86 0.98 13.56
N ALA A 64 -14.39 1.51 12.46
CA ALA A 64 -15.60 2.33 12.47
C ALA A 64 -16.81 1.48 12.10
N PHE A 65 -17.82 1.47 12.95
CA PHE A 65 -19.09 0.82 12.66
C PHE A 65 -19.98 1.79 11.90
N LEU A 66 -20.31 1.43 10.67
CA LEU A 66 -21.06 2.30 9.75
C LEU A 66 -22.55 1.99 9.73
N GLY A 67 -22.94 0.78 10.16
CA GLY A 67 -24.33 0.36 10.04
C GLY A 67 -24.58 -1.11 10.37
N ILE A 68 -25.84 -1.51 10.23
CA ILE A 68 -26.30 -2.89 10.37
C ILE A 68 -26.15 -3.61 9.03
N ALA A 69 -25.73 -4.86 9.08
CA ALA A 69 -25.62 -5.71 7.91
C ALA A 69 -26.48 -6.96 8.03
N ASP A 70 -27.15 -7.30 6.95
CA ASP A 70 -27.79 -8.59 6.74
C ASP A 70 -26.90 -9.44 5.82
N PRO A 71 -26.10 -10.36 6.39
CA PRO A 71 -25.23 -11.21 5.60
C PRO A 71 -26.01 -12.25 4.80
N GLU A 72 -27.25 -12.60 5.15
CA GLU A 72 -28.04 -13.58 4.39
C GLU A 72 -28.54 -12.98 3.08
N GLU A 73 -29.16 -11.80 3.15
CA GLU A 73 -29.59 -11.04 1.98
C GLU A 73 -28.42 -10.36 1.25
N GLY A 74 -27.25 -10.30 1.89
CA GLY A 74 -26.12 -9.53 1.41
C GLY A 74 -26.47 -8.06 1.32
N SER A 75 -27.19 -7.54 2.31
CA SER A 75 -27.58 -6.13 2.36
C SER A 75 -27.01 -5.41 3.57
N TYR A 76 -26.90 -4.09 3.53
CA TYR A 76 -26.55 -3.28 4.71
C TYR A 76 -27.27 -1.94 4.70
N GLN A 77 -27.37 -1.34 5.89
CA GLN A 77 -28.05 -0.09 6.17
C GLN A 77 -27.17 0.75 7.09
N TYR A 78 -26.93 2.02 6.72
CA TYR A 78 -26.12 2.92 7.52
C TYR A 78 -26.84 3.41 8.78
N PHE A 79 -26.07 3.74 9.81
CA PHE A 79 -26.58 4.50 10.94
C PHE A 79 -26.96 5.91 10.49
N GLU A 80 -28.05 6.46 11.04
CA GLU A 80 -28.50 7.82 10.72
C GLU A 80 -27.72 8.90 11.49
N SER A 81 -26.95 8.52 12.52
CA SER A 81 -26.11 9.45 13.28
C SER A 81 -24.89 9.89 12.48
N GLU A 82 -24.55 11.18 12.58
CA GLU A 82 -23.30 11.72 12.00
C GLU A 82 -22.06 11.17 12.70
N ASP A 83 -22.18 10.83 13.99
CA ASP A 83 -21.11 10.21 14.77
C ASP A 83 -21.08 8.70 14.51
N ALA A 84 -20.08 8.25 13.77
CA ALA A 84 -19.78 6.83 13.63
C ALA A 84 -19.04 6.35 14.90
N LEU A 85 -19.46 5.22 15.44
CA LEU A 85 -18.77 4.62 16.57
C LEU A 85 -17.43 4.05 16.09
N VAL A 86 -16.34 4.46 16.74
CA VAL A 86 -14.97 4.02 16.43
C VAL A 86 -14.35 3.35 17.65
N ALA A 87 -13.80 2.15 17.45
CA ALA A 87 -13.06 1.42 18.48
C ALA A 87 -11.67 1.00 17.98
N PRO A 88 -10.66 0.90 18.87
CA PRO A 88 -9.40 0.23 18.54
C PRO A 88 -9.64 -1.25 18.19
N ALA A 89 -9.01 -1.74 17.12
CA ALA A 89 -9.11 -3.14 16.71
C ALA A 89 -8.58 -4.11 17.78
N ALA A 90 -7.68 -3.64 18.65
CA ALA A 90 -7.17 -4.39 19.80
C ALA A 90 -8.26 -4.86 20.75
N LEU A 91 -9.37 -4.11 20.85
CA LEU A 91 -10.52 -4.50 21.65
C LEU A 91 -11.26 -5.69 21.03
N LEU A 92 -11.04 -6.01 19.76
CA LEU A 92 -11.88 -6.91 18.97
C LEU A 92 -11.21 -8.25 18.57
N PRO A 93 -10.34 -8.86 19.41
CA PRO A 93 -9.30 -9.81 19.00
C PRO A 93 -9.78 -11.14 18.42
N GLN A 94 -11.09 -11.44 18.42
CA GLN A 94 -11.64 -12.71 17.95
C GLN A 94 -12.86 -12.54 17.03
N MET A 95 -13.07 -11.35 16.46
CA MET A 95 -14.18 -11.15 15.53
C MET A 95 -14.02 -11.98 14.25
N LEU A 96 -15.10 -12.67 13.88
CA LEU A 96 -15.27 -13.21 12.55
C LEU A 96 -15.63 -12.07 11.61
N VAL A 97 -14.72 -11.80 10.68
CA VAL A 97 -14.89 -10.79 9.65
C VAL A 97 -15.14 -11.44 8.30
N MET A 98 -15.94 -10.77 7.48
CA MET A 98 -16.15 -11.11 6.10
C MET A 98 -15.85 -9.89 5.24
N VAL A 99 -14.86 -10.01 4.37
CA VAL A 99 -14.44 -8.89 3.50
C VAL A 99 -15.56 -8.57 2.52
N VAL A 100 -15.89 -7.28 2.43
CA VAL A 100 -16.87 -6.71 1.53
C VAL A 100 -16.16 -5.86 0.50
N LYS A 101 -16.47 -6.09 -0.77
CA LYS A 101 -15.98 -5.19 -1.82
C LYS A 101 -16.64 -3.81 -1.70
N PRO A 102 -15.87 -2.72 -1.72
CA PRO A 102 -16.44 -1.36 -1.71
C PRO A 102 -17.37 -1.16 -2.90
N THR A 103 -18.61 -0.75 -2.66
CA THR A 103 -19.48 -0.17 -3.70
C THR A 103 -19.19 1.32 -3.86
N LEU A 104 -19.61 1.92 -4.97
CA LEU A 104 -19.51 3.38 -5.16
C LEU A 104 -20.22 4.16 -4.05
N GLU A 105 -21.38 3.69 -3.61
CA GLU A 105 -22.15 4.31 -2.52
C GLU A 105 -21.40 4.25 -1.19
N LEU A 106 -20.82 3.09 -0.87
CA LEU A 106 -20.00 2.93 0.32
C LEU A 106 -18.68 3.70 0.27
N ASN A 107 -18.14 3.96 -0.92
CA ASN A 107 -17.03 4.91 -1.06
C ASN A 107 -17.48 6.35 -0.81
N ARG A 108 -18.72 6.71 -1.15
CA ARG A 108 -19.27 8.07 -0.97
C ARG A 108 -19.75 8.36 0.45
N HIS A 109 -19.80 7.37 1.33
CA HIS A 109 -20.17 7.57 2.72
C HIS A 109 -19.29 8.67 3.36
N PRO A 110 -19.86 9.69 4.03
CA PRO A 110 -19.09 10.85 4.51
C PRO A 110 -17.91 10.48 5.40
N PHE A 111 -18.10 9.55 6.35
CA PHE A 111 -17.01 9.03 7.18
C PHE A 111 -15.88 8.41 6.35
N VAL A 112 -16.23 7.60 5.35
CA VAL A 112 -15.24 6.94 4.49
C VAL A 112 -14.49 7.97 3.66
N GLN A 113 -15.19 8.97 3.12
CA GLN A 113 -14.55 10.10 2.41
C GLN A 113 -13.61 10.89 3.33
N GLY A 114 -14.00 11.12 4.58
CA GLY A 114 -13.15 11.78 5.58
C GLY A 114 -11.87 11.00 5.86
N VAL A 115 -11.97 9.69 6.05
CA VAL A 115 -10.80 8.82 6.24
C VAL A 115 -9.93 8.77 4.98
N LEU A 116 -10.53 8.64 3.80
CA LEU A 116 -9.78 8.68 2.54
C LEU A 116 -9.04 10.02 2.38
N ALA A 117 -9.66 11.15 2.72
CA ALA A 117 -9.01 12.46 2.68
C ALA A 117 -7.86 12.58 3.71
N LEU A 118 -8.05 12.04 4.92
CA LEU A 118 -6.97 11.95 5.93
C LEU A 118 -5.79 11.14 5.37
N HIS A 119 -6.08 9.98 4.81
CA HIS A 119 -5.11 9.08 4.21
C HIS A 119 -4.37 9.71 3.02
N GLU A 120 -5.07 10.49 2.20
CA GLU A 120 -4.48 11.26 1.09
C GLU A 120 -3.51 12.34 1.59
N GLY A 121 -3.77 12.92 2.77
CA GLY A 121 -2.92 13.92 3.40
C GLY A 121 -1.56 13.39 3.90
N ASP A 122 -1.47 12.10 4.22
CA ASP A 122 -0.29 11.44 4.80
C ASP A 122 0.29 10.32 3.90
N ALA A 123 0.09 10.43 2.59
CA ALA A 123 0.44 9.42 1.59
C ALA A 123 1.86 8.83 1.73
N LEU A 124 2.88 9.68 1.92
CA LEU A 124 4.27 9.24 2.08
C LEU A 124 4.49 8.41 3.34
N LYS A 125 3.95 8.86 4.48
CA LYS A 125 4.08 8.14 5.75
C LYS A 125 3.36 6.81 5.69
N ARG A 126 2.16 6.78 5.10
CA ARG A 126 1.40 5.54 4.94
C ARG A 126 2.04 4.60 3.92
N SER A 127 2.77 5.11 2.94
CA SER A 127 3.39 4.27 1.92
C SER A 127 4.37 3.24 2.49
N THR A 128 5.03 3.58 3.59
CA THR A 128 6.02 2.73 4.25
C THR A 128 5.40 1.60 5.07
N LEU A 129 4.09 1.69 5.35
CA LEU A 129 3.33 0.59 5.94
C LEU A 129 3.20 -0.59 4.98
N ALA A 130 3.21 -0.33 3.66
CA ALA A 130 3.15 -1.37 2.64
C ALA A 130 4.47 -2.15 2.47
N LEU A 131 5.56 -1.72 3.13
CA LEU A 131 6.85 -2.41 3.09
C LEU A 131 6.81 -3.65 3.99
N ARG A 132 6.56 -4.80 3.38
CA ARG A 132 6.51 -6.11 4.04
C ARG A 132 7.79 -6.48 4.78
N SER A 133 8.93 -5.96 4.34
CA SER A 133 10.23 -6.31 4.93
C SER A 133 10.49 -5.65 6.29
N LEU A 134 9.71 -4.62 6.65
CA LEU A 134 9.78 -3.92 7.94
C LEU A 134 8.89 -4.53 9.04
N ASP A 135 8.20 -5.62 8.73
CA ASP A 135 7.17 -6.24 9.56
C ASP A 135 7.65 -6.97 10.84
N PRO A 136 8.84 -7.62 10.90
CA PRO A 136 9.16 -8.53 12.01
C PRO A 136 9.17 -7.90 13.41
N LEU A 137 9.45 -6.60 13.50
CA LEU A 137 9.57 -5.84 14.75
C LEU A 137 8.51 -4.75 14.90
N ARG A 138 7.52 -4.72 13.99
CA ARG A 138 6.47 -3.70 13.99
C ARG A 138 5.42 -4.09 15.03
N ASP A 139 5.09 -3.17 15.93
CA ASP A 139 4.00 -3.37 16.88
C ASP A 139 2.66 -3.34 16.12
N PRO A 140 1.85 -4.42 16.12
CA PRO A 140 0.54 -4.41 15.46
C PRO A 140 -0.44 -3.40 16.06
N LEU A 141 -0.22 -2.98 17.31
CA LEU A 141 -1.06 -2.01 18.01
C LEU A 141 -0.66 -0.57 17.68
N GLU A 142 0.63 -0.31 17.49
CA GLU A 142 1.20 1.00 17.13
C GLU A 142 2.06 0.89 15.88
N PRO A 143 1.50 0.53 14.70
CA PRO A 143 2.28 0.20 13.50
C PRO A 143 3.05 1.38 12.90
N GLU A 144 2.74 2.61 13.32
CA GLU A 144 3.51 3.80 12.96
C GLU A 144 4.83 3.94 13.75
N ILE A 145 4.94 3.24 14.88
CA ILE A 145 6.12 3.22 15.75
C ILE A 145 6.97 2.01 15.40
N LEU A 146 8.22 2.27 15.04
CA LEU A 146 9.18 1.25 14.66
C LEU A 146 10.35 1.26 15.63
N THR A 147 10.95 0.09 15.81
CA THR A 147 12.21 -0.05 16.56
C THR A 147 13.36 0.04 15.57
N ALA A 148 14.32 0.93 15.84
CA ALA A 148 15.54 1.07 15.06
C ALA A 148 16.78 0.83 15.92
N CYS A 149 17.80 0.25 15.31
CA CYS A 149 19.11 0.06 15.87
C CYS A 149 19.90 1.37 15.84
N PHE A 150 20.59 1.67 16.92
CA PHE A 150 21.49 2.79 17.03
C PHE A 150 22.84 2.30 17.56
N ILE A 151 23.90 2.55 16.79
CA ILE A 151 25.27 2.25 17.17
C ILE A 151 25.97 3.59 17.38
N ARG A 152 26.32 3.88 18.63
CA ARG A 152 26.90 5.18 19.01
C ARG A 152 28.26 5.43 18.34
N ASP A 153 29.10 4.41 18.30
CA ASP A 153 30.47 4.49 17.78
C ASP A 153 30.68 3.36 16.78
N GLU A 154 30.09 3.55 15.59
CA GLU A 154 30.15 2.57 14.50
C GLU A 154 31.60 2.33 14.05
N ALA A 155 32.42 3.38 14.04
CA ALA A 155 33.84 3.29 13.69
C ALA A 155 34.60 2.39 14.67
N LYS A 156 34.43 2.59 15.99
CA LYS A 156 35.03 1.72 17.00
C LYS A 156 34.52 0.29 16.91
N LYS A 157 33.23 0.09 16.64
CA LYS A 157 32.64 -1.25 16.49
C LYS A 157 33.22 -1.96 15.25
N ARG A 158 33.33 -1.24 14.13
CA ARG A 158 33.93 -1.75 12.90
C ARG A 158 35.38 -2.13 13.12
N GLN A 159 36.17 -1.28 13.77
CA GLN A 159 37.55 -1.60 14.11
C GLN A 159 37.65 -2.84 15.01
N ALA A 160 36.81 -2.95 16.05
CA ALA A 160 36.80 -4.13 16.92
C ALA A 160 36.43 -5.42 16.16
N TYR A 161 35.49 -5.34 15.20
CA TYR A 161 35.16 -6.46 14.33
C TYR A 161 36.31 -6.82 13.40
N ASP A 162 36.93 -5.82 12.76
CA ASP A 162 38.07 -6.02 11.85
C ASP A 162 39.25 -6.65 12.59
N ASP A 163 39.58 -6.19 13.81
CA ASP A 163 40.63 -6.75 14.66
C ASP A 163 40.35 -8.22 15.02
N LEU A 164 39.08 -8.54 15.36
CA LEU A 164 38.67 -9.90 15.67
C LEU A 164 38.69 -10.80 14.43
N ALA A 165 38.26 -10.30 13.27
CA ALA A 165 38.24 -11.01 12.00
C ALA A 165 39.66 -11.26 11.45
N ASP A 166 40.58 -10.32 11.66
CA ASP A 166 42.01 -10.50 11.37
C ASP A 166 42.62 -11.57 12.28
N GLY A 167 42.30 -11.55 13.58
CA GLY A 167 42.73 -12.58 14.52
C GLY A 167 42.18 -13.97 14.17
N PHE A 168 40.93 -14.03 13.71
CA PHE A 168 40.30 -15.24 13.21
C PHE A 168 40.98 -15.79 11.97
N ARG A 169 41.21 -14.94 10.95
CA ARG A 169 41.89 -15.32 9.71
C ARG A 169 43.28 -15.91 9.98
N ARG A 170 44.06 -15.28 10.86
CA ARG A 170 45.38 -15.81 11.27
C ARG A 170 45.29 -17.19 11.91
N LYS A 171 44.33 -17.41 12.82
CA LYS A 171 44.12 -18.73 13.44
C LYS A 171 43.72 -19.79 12.42
N LEU A 172 42.96 -19.41 11.39
CA LEU A 172 42.52 -20.31 10.33
C LEU A 172 43.70 -20.66 9.41
N GLU A 173 44.52 -19.67 9.03
CA GLU A 173 45.77 -19.86 8.28
C GLU A 173 46.78 -20.74 9.04
N ASP A 174 46.93 -20.53 10.35
CA ASP A 174 47.80 -21.36 11.20
C ASP A 174 47.29 -22.80 11.32
N ALA A 175 45.97 -22.99 11.48
CA ALA A 175 45.35 -24.32 11.54
C ALA A 175 45.46 -25.09 10.21
N GLU A 176 45.32 -24.39 9.08
CA GLU A 176 45.52 -24.96 7.74
C GLU A 176 46.99 -25.30 7.45
N ALA A 177 47.94 -24.54 8.01
CA ALA A 177 49.37 -24.75 7.81
C ALA A 177 49.96 -25.91 8.65
N GLU A 178 49.36 -26.23 9.80
CA GLU A 178 49.87 -27.26 10.71
C GLU A 178 49.28 -28.68 10.48
N ASP A 179 48.46 -28.89 9.44
CA ASP A 179 47.82 -30.18 9.09
C ASP A 179 47.07 -30.82 10.29
N PHE A 180 46.67 -29.99 11.26
CA PHE A 180 45.88 -30.42 12.40
C PHE A 180 44.45 -30.62 11.94
N VAL A 181 44.00 -31.88 11.96
CA VAL A 181 42.59 -32.25 11.97
C VAL A 181 41.99 -31.74 13.29
N THR A 182 41.67 -30.45 13.35
CA THR A 182 40.79 -29.92 14.38
C THR A 182 39.37 -30.12 13.87
N GLU A 183 38.60 -30.98 14.55
CA GLU A 183 37.22 -31.32 14.16
C GLU A 183 36.25 -30.13 14.22
N GLU A 184 36.63 -29.00 14.83
CA GLU A 184 35.81 -27.81 14.92
C GLU A 184 36.62 -26.58 14.49
N LEU A 185 36.22 -25.99 13.36
CA LEU A 185 36.66 -24.65 12.95
C LEU A 185 36.34 -23.66 14.09
N PRO A 186 37.21 -22.68 14.36
CA PRO A 186 36.87 -21.64 15.31
C PRO A 186 35.56 -20.96 14.88
N GLU A 187 34.71 -20.62 15.84
CA GLU A 187 33.51 -19.85 15.57
C GLU A 187 33.90 -18.41 15.13
N PRO A 188 33.18 -17.82 14.18
CA PRO A 188 33.42 -16.44 13.78
C PRO A 188 33.22 -15.52 14.98
N PRO A 189 34.00 -14.42 15.08
CA PRO A 189 33.93 -13.54 16.23
C PRO A 189 32.55 -12.86 16.33
N SER A 190 31.92 -12.97 17.50
CA SER A 190 30.73 -12.20 17.85
C SER A 190 31.14 -10.85 18.46
N VAL A 191 30.53 -9.77 17.98
CA VAL A 191 30.74 -8.43 18.55
C VAL A 191 29.78 -8.27 19.73
N PRO A 192 30.23 -7.81 20.91
CA PRO A 192 29.36 -7.64 22.07
C PRO A 192 28.16 -6.72 21.80
N ASP A 193 26.98 -7.16 22.24
CA ASP A 193 25.69 -6.48 22.04
C ASP A 193 25.60 -5.12 22.75
N ASP A 194 26.47 -4.86 23.74
CA ASP A 194 26.48 -3.67 24.60
C ASP A 194 26.61 -2.33 23.84
N TYR A 195 26.97 -2.37 22.55
CA TYR A 195 27.08 -1.20 21.68
C TYR A 195 25.83 -0.92 20.84
N ILE A 196 24.90 -1.89 20.76
CA ILE A 196 23.65 -1.76 20.02
C ILE A 196 22.58 -1.26 20.98
N ASN A 197 22.02 -0.11 20.66
CA ASN A 197 20.88 0.43 21.38
C ASN A 197 19.66 0.34 20.50
N PHE A 198 18.52 0.00 21.08
CA PHE A 198 17.24 0.04 20.39
C PHE A 198 16.52 1.32 20.77
N VAL A 199 16.12 2.09 19.75
CA VAL A 199 15.41 3.36 19.93
C VAL A 199 14.11 3.32 19.14
N ARG A 200 13.09 4.00 19.65
CA ARG A 200 11.81 4.09 18.94
C ARG A 200 11.81 5.28 18.00
N ILE A 201 11.28 5.04 16.81
CA ILE A 201 11.10 6.04 15.76
C ILE A 201 9.66 6.01 15.27
N LYS A 202 9.21 7.09 14.64
CA LYS A 202 7.93 7.14 13.94
C LYS A 202 8.04 7.92 12.63
N ASP A 203 6.96 7.97 11.87
CA ASP A 203 6.87 8.75 10.64
C ASP A 203 7.97 8.36 9.62
N LEU A 204 8.31 7.07 9.55
CA LEU A 204 9.29 6.57 8.58
C LEU A 204 8.79 6.89 7.17
N THR A 205 9.60 7.64 6.42
CA THR A 205 9.28 8.08 5.06
C THR A 205 10.48 7.90 4.14
N PRO A 206 10.26 7.58 2.86
CA PRO A 206 11.33 7.61 1.88
C PRO A 206 11.83 9.05 1.74
N ALA A 207 13.12 9.20 1.52
CA ALA A 207 13.76 10.47 1.25
C ALA A 207 14.64 10.37 0.00
N ASN A 208 15.04 11.53 -0.52
CA ASN A 208 15.81 11.64 -1.75
C ASN A 208 17.16 10.90 -1.64
N HIS A 209 17.77 10.63 -2.80
CA HIS A 209 19.06 9.94 -2.90
C HIS A 209 19.08 8.54 -2.29
N GLY A 210 17.95 7.81 -2.36
CA GLY A 210 17.84 6.44 -1.85
C GLY A 210 17.85 6.32 -0.32
N THR A 211 17.64 7.43 0.40
CA THR A 211 17.68 7.45 1.87
C THR A 211 16.28 7.32 2.47
N TRP A 212 16.23 7.23 3.80
CA TRP A 212 14.99 7.27 4.58
C TRP A 212 15.15 8.26 5.72
N ARG A 213 14.01 8.75 6.22
CA ARG A 213 13.97 9.62 7.39
C ARG A 213 12.87 9.20 8.35
N ALA A 214 13.09 9.44 9.63
CA ALA A 214 12.08 9.23 10.67
C ALA A 214 12.28 10.24 11.80
N VAL A 215 11.27 10.37 12.66
CA VAL A 215 11.30 11.20 13.86
C VAL A 215 11.63 10.34 15.07
N LEU A 216 12.61 10.77 15.87
CA LEU A 216 13.00 10.09 17.10
C LEU A 216 11.93 10.26 18.19
N LEU A 217 11.50 9.17 18.81
CA LEU A 217 10.58 9.21 19.96
C LEU A 217 11.31 9.28 21.31
N ASP A 218 12.58 8.90 21.32
CA ASP A 218 13.45 8.87 22.49
C ASP A 218 14.77 9.60 22.19
N ASN A 219 15.49 10.03 23.22
CA ASN A 219 16.83 10.60 23.02
C ASN A 219 17.81 9.49 22.62
N LEU A 220 18.74 9.78 21.71
CA LEU A 220 19.78 8.81 21.39
C LEU A 220 20.73 8.64 22.59
N PRO A 221 20.89 7.41 23.11
CA PRO A 221 21.66 7.17 24.32
C PRO A 221 23.13 7.51 24.14
N GLY A 222 23.70 8.26 25.09
CA GLY A 222 25.12 8.56 25.09
C GLY A 222 25.61 9.51 23.99
N THR A 223 24.71 10.19 23.28
CA THR A 223 25.05 11.28 22.33
C THR A 223 24.22 12.53 22.61
N ARG A 224 24.73 13.69 22.20
CA ARG A 224 24.02 14.99 22.28
C ARG A 224 23.55 15.52 20.92
N LEU A 225 23.84 14.78 19.85
CA LEU A 225 23.67 15.23 18.47
C LEU A 225 22.22 15.26 18.01
N LYS A 226 21.40 14.33 18.51
CA LYS A 226 19.97 14.23 18.22
C LYS A 226 19.19 13.95 19.50
N LYS A 227 18.01 14.55 19.62
CA LYS A 227 17.10 14.45 20.76
C LYS A 227 15.73 13.95 20.31
N LYS A 228 14.90 13.58 21.28
CA LYS A 228 13.48 13.30 21.06
C LYS A 228 12.82 14.43 20.25
N GLY A 229 12.14 14.06 19.17
CA GLY A 229 11.47 14.98 18.26
C GLY A 229 12.31 15.42 17.07
N ASP A 230 13.63 15.16 17.07
CA ASP A 230 14.47 15.46 15.91
C ASP A 230 14.25 14.45 14.78
N ASP A 231 14.37 14.93 13.55
CA ASP A 231 14.49 14.06 12.38
C ASP A 231 15.87 13.39 12.36
N ALA A 232 15.90 12.12 11.98
CA ALA A 232 17.10 11.33 11.77
C ALA A 232 17.07 10.64 10.40
N ALA A 233 18.26 10.50 9.81
CA ALA A 233 18.44 9.66 8.63
C ALA A 233 18.38 8.18 9.06
N ILE A 234 17.69 7.37 8.26
CA ILE A 234 17.48 5.96 8.51
C ILE A 234 18.05 5.16 7.34
N SER A 235 18.79 4.12 7.66
CA SER A 235 19.29 3.14 6.72
C SER A 235 18.49 1.85 6.87
N LEU A 236 18.05 1.28 5.75
CA LEU A 236 17.38 -0.02 5.70
C LEU A 236 18.40 -1.05 5.23
N VAL A 237 18.65 -2.06 6.05
CA VAL A 237 19.55 -3.16 5.73
C VAL A 237 18.73 -4.44 5.67
N THR A 238 18.67 -5.07 4.50
CA THR A 238 17.98 -6.36 4.32
C THR A 238 18.98 -7.50 4.49
N ILE A 239 18.64 -8.45 5.34
CA ILE A 239 19.41 -9.65 5.66
C ILE A 239 18.53 -10.85 5.33
N THR A 240 19.10 -11.87 4.71
CA THR A 240 18.41 -13.14 4.43
C THR A 240 18.91 -14.19 5.40
N GLU A 241 18.02 -14.74 6.23
CA GLU A 241 18.30 -15.81 7.18
C GLU A 241 17.25 -16.91 7.00
N GLU A 242 17.68 -18.16 6.81
CA GLU A 242 16.78 -19.32 6.63
C GLU A 242 15.69 -19.10 5.56
N GLU A 243 16.07 -18.60 4.38
CA GLU A 243 15.17 -18.27 3.25
C GLU A 243 14.15 -17.15 3.55
N THR A 244 14.24 -16.51 4.72
CA THR A 244 13.39 -15.38 5.11
C THR A 244 14.18 -14.08 5.02
N GLU A 245 13.63 -13.08 4.35
CA GLU A 245 14.22 -11.74 4.27
C GLU A 245 13.71 -10.86 5.41
N TYR A 246 14.64 -10.25 6.14
CA TYR A 246 14.38 -9.33 7.23
C TYR A 246 14.98 -7.97 6.89
N THR A 247 14.24 -6.87 7.05
CA THR A 247 14.82 -5.53 6.99
C THR A 247 14.97 -4.95 8.38
N VAL A 248 16.20 -4.58 8.73
CA VAL A 248 16.57 -3.91 9.97
C VAL A 248 16.79 -2.42 9.71
N LEU A 249 16.29 -1.59 10.63
CA LEU A 249 16.40 -0.13 10.57
C LEU A 249 17.58 0.34 11.40
N PHE A 250 18.43 1.21 10.84
CA PHE A 250 19.55 1.83 11.53
C PHE A 250 19.42 3.34 11.55
N VAL A 251 19.61 3.96 12.72
CA VAL A 251 19.67 5.41 12.86
C VAL A 251 21.07 5.89 12.52
N ASP A 252 21.21 6.56 11.38
CA ASP A 252 22.43 7.31 11.05
C ASP A 252 22.30 8.74 11.58
N HIS A 253 22.77 8.91 12.80
CA HIS A 253 22.71 10.19 13.51
C HIS A 253 23.68 11.26 13.00
N MET A 254 24.64 10.88 12.15
CA MET A 254 25.65 11.77 11.58
C MET A 254 25.31 12.19 10.16
N ALA A 255 24.56 11.38 9.42
CA ALA A 255 24.11 11.71 8.08
C ALA A 255 23.13 12.89 8.05
N PRO A 256 23.15 13.69 6.97
CA PRO A 256 22.15 14.72 6.74
C PRO A 256 20.77 14.09 6.52
N VAL A 257 19.72 14.79 6.96
CA VAL A 257 18.34 14.39 6.70
C VAL A 257 17.91 14.94 5.34
N GLU A 258 17.64 14.04 4.41
CA GLU A 258 17.22 14.40 3.05
C GLU A 258 15.74 14.83 2.98
N GLY A 259 15.42 15.56 1.92
CA GLY A 259 14.05 15.96 1.59
C GLY A 259 13.25 14.83 0.93
N THR A 260 11.95 15.04 0.73
CA THR A 260 11.03 14.07 0.10
C THR A 260 10.47 14.58 -1.24
N GLY A 261 11.20 15.49 -1.88
CA GLY A 261 10.71 16.24 -3.03
C GLY A 261 10.81 15.44 -4.32
N ILE A 262 9.67 15.16 -4.95
CA ILE A 262 9.61 14.50 -6.26
C ILE A 262 9.87 15.54 -7.36
N ARG A 263 10.92 15.31 -8.15
CA ARG A 263 11.25 16.11 -9.35
C ARG A 263 10.90 15.31 -10.58
N VAL A 264 10.05 15.87 -11.44
CA VAL A 264 9.70 15.20 -12.70
C VAL A 264 9.94 16.16 -13.87
N ALA A 265 10.68 15.69 -14.86
CA ALA A 265 10.90 16.39 -16.12
C ALA A 265 10.16 15.67 -17.24
N SER A 266 9.48 16.41 -18.10
CA SER A 266 8.84 15.84 -19.28
C SER A 266 9.90 15.43 -20.30
N HIS A 267 9.93 14.16 -20.68
CA HIS A 267 10.74 13.67 -21.80
C HIS A 267 9.88 13.49 -23.06
N LYS A 268 10.48 13.64 -24.24
CA LYS A 268 9.78 13.38 -25.51
C LYS A 268 9.45 11.88 -25.59
N PRO A 269 8.19 11.49 -25.84
CA PRO A 269 7.83 10.07 -25.85
C PRO A 269 8.61 9.32 -26.93
N SER A 270 9.21 8.19 -26.55
CA SER A 270 10.00 7.33 -27.44
C SER A 270 9.13 6.58 -28.46
N ARG A 271 7.84 6.40 -28.17
CA ARG A 271 6.84 5.81 -29.08
C ARG A 271 5.78 6.83 -29.43
N LEU A 272 5.45 6.91 -30.72
CA LEU A 272 4.37 7.77 -31.21
C LEU A 272 3.07 7.40 -30.48
N PRO A 273 2.37 8.37 -29.90
CA PRO A 273 1.14 8.10 -29.18
C PRO A 273 0.07 7.63 -30.18
N TRP A 274 -0.36 6.39 -30.04
CA TRP A 274 -1.53 5.89 -30.75
C TRP A 274 -2.78 6.54 -30.15
N ARG A 275 -3.81 6.78 -30.98
CA ARG A 275 -5.06 7.43 -30.58
C ARG A 275 -6.18 6.73 -31.31
N LEU A 276 -6.92 5.86 -30.63
CA LEU A 276 -7.99 5.09 -31.25
C LEU A 276 -9.24 5.18 -30.40
N ALA A 277 -10.35 5.50 -31.06
CA ALA A 277 -11.69 5.45 -30.49
C ALA A 277 -12.35 4.18 -31.00
N TYR A 278 -12.77 3.33 -30.06
CA TYR A 278 -13.46 2.08 -30.35
C TYR A 278 -14.93 2.24 -30.00
N GLU A 279 -15.80 2.13 -30.99
CA GLU A 279 -17.24 2.14 -30.80
C GLU A 279 -17.74 0.71 -30.71
N LEU A 280 -18.27 0.32 -29.55
CA LEU A 280 -18.79 -1.03 -29.31
C LEU A 280 -20.31 -0.97 -29.10
N ALA A 281 -21.03 -1.89 -29.72
CA ALA A 281 -22.49 -2.00 -29.58
C ALA A 281 -22.92 -3.46 -29.40
N CYS A 282 -23.93 -3.70 -28.57
CA CYS A 282 -24.55 -5.01 -28.45
C CYS A 282 -25.68 -5.17 -29.47
N SER A 283 -25.80 -6.35 -30.09
CA SER A 283 -26.93 -6.68 -30.98
C SER A 283 -28.22 -7.01 -30.23
N ASP A 284 -28.11 -7.38 -28.95
CA ASP A 284 -29.20 -8.00 -28.19
C ASP A 284 -29.77 -7.11 -27.08
N CYS A 285 -29.17 -5.94 -26.85
CA CYS A 285 -29.63 -4.96 -25.87
C CYS A 285 -29.18 -3.56 -26.31
N PRO A 286 -29.70 -2.47 -25.71
CA PRO A 286 -29.42 -1.11 -26.16
C PRO A 286 -28.01 -0.59 -25.83
N TYR A 287 -27.15 -1.43 -25.26
CA TYR A 287 -25.79 -1.06 -24.91
C TYR A 287 -25.00 -0.59 -26.14
N ARG A 288 -24.49 0.65 -26.08
CA ARG A 288 -23.57 1.24 -27.04
C ARG A 288 -22.67 2.23 -26.31
N ASP A 289 -21.35 2.13 -26.54
CA ASP A 289 -20.39 3.01 -25.91
C ASP A 289 -19.16 3.26 -26.81
N THR A 290 -18.46 4.36 -26.57
CA THR A 290 -17.26 4.76 -27.32
C THR A 290 -16.08 4.95 -26.38
N PHE A 291 -15.02 4.16 -26.59
CA PHE A 291 -13.83 4.16 -25.74
C PHE A 291 -12.67 4.88 -26.42
N PHE A 292 -12.25 6.02 -25.86
CA PHE A 292 -11.13 6.82 -26.35
C PHE A 292 -9.82 6.39 -25.69
N LEU A 293 -8.98 5.67 -26.42
CA LEU A 293 -7.76 5.05 -25.89
C LEU A 293 -6.48 5.69 -26.48
N GLY A 294 -5.38 5.57 -25.73
CA GLY A 294 -4.06 6.04 -26.11
C GLY A 294 -3.62 7.35 -25.44
N ARG A 295 -2.78 8.14 -26.12
CA ARG A 295 -2.18 9.39 -25.61
C ARG A 295 -2.38 10.56 -26.57
N GLN A 296 -2.52 11.76 -26.04
CA GLN A 296 -2.41 12.99 -26.81
C GLN A 296 -1.09 13.72 -26.53
N GLY A 297 -0.58 14.44 -27.53
CA GLY A 297 0.63 15.25 -27.38
C GLY A 297 0.47 16.47 -26.47
N ASP A 298 -0.73 16.67 -25.91
CA ASP A 298 -1.08 17.78 -25.02
C ASP A 298 -1.74 17.23 -23.73
N ASP A 299 -1.26 16.06 -23.30
CA ASP A 299 -1.66 15.38 -22.06
C ASP A 299 -1.03 16.03 -20.82
N HIS A 300 -0.59 17.29 -20.89
CA HIS A 300 0.01 17.99 -19.75
C HIS A 300 -0.95 18.06 -18.56
N HIS A 301 -2.26 18.24 -18.82
CA HIS A 301 -3.29 18.18 -17.79
C HIS A 301 -3.40 16.79 -17.16
N ILE A 302 -3.40 15.73 -17.97
CA ILE A 302 -3.45 14.34 -17.48
C ILE A 302 -2.19 14.03 -16.67
N PHE A 303 -1.03 14.48 -17.13
CA PHE A 303 0.21 14.31 -16.41
C PHE A 303 0.18 15.02 -15.06
N LYS A 304 -0.36 16.26 -15.01
CA LYS A 304 -0.57 16.97 -13.74
C LYS A 304 -1.52 16.22 -12.82
N GLU A 305 -2.65 15.73 -13.33
CA GLU A 305 -3.60 14.91 -12.58
C GLU A 305 -2.93 13.66 -12.01
N ILE A 306 -2.12 12.95 -12.82
CA ILE A 306 -1.35 11.79 -12.38
C ILE A 306 -0.36 12.17 -11.27
N LEU A 307 0.38 13.27 -11.41
CA LEU A 307 1.28 13.73 -10.36
C LEU A 307 0.55 14.08 -9.07
N ASP A 308 -0.62 14.71 -9.18
CA ASP A 308 -1.45 15.06 -8.02
C ASP A 308 -2.03 13.78 -7.37
N GLU A 309 -2.43 12.77 -8.16
CA GLU A 309 -2.83 11.44 -7.67
C GLU A 309 -1.68 10.70 -6.98
N ILE A 310 -0.45 10.77 -7.52
CA ILE A 310 0.74 10.17 -6.91
C ILE A 310 1.01 10.85 -5.56
N ARG A 311 1.02 12.20 -5.54
CA ARG A 311 1.31 12.98 -4.34
C ARG A 311 0.26 12.81 -3.25
N SER A 312 -1.00 12.61 -3.63
CA SER A 312 -2.10 12.29 -2.71
C SER A 312 -2.19 10.81 -2.35
N GLY A 313 -1.29 9.94 -2.82
CA GLY A 313 -1.31 8.52 -2.45
C GLY A 313 -2.50 7.73 -3.01
N LYS A 314 -3.17 8.23 -4.06
CA LYS A 314 -4.25 7.52 -4.77
C LYS A 314 -3.74 6.36 -5.62
N ILE A 315 -2.44 6.36 -5.87
CA ILE A 315 -1.73 5.37 -6.67
C ILE A 315 -0.96 4.44 -5.73
N ASP A 316 -0.61 3.26 -6.24
CA ASP A 316 0.23 2.29 -5.53
C ASP A 316 1.38 2.96 -4.77
N PRO A 317 1.44 2.80 -3.43
CA PRO A 317 2.48 3.38 -2.58
C PRO A 317 3.91 3.13 -3.04
N LEU A 318 4.18 1.98 -3.67
CA LEU A 318 5.52 1.64 -4.15
C LEU A 318 5.99 2.58 -5.28
N ILE A 319 5.06 3.08 -6.10
CA ILE A 319 5.37 4.07 -7.13
C ILE A 319 5.81 5.39 -6.48
N LEU A 320 5.12 5.81 -5.42
CA LEU A 320 5.46 7.03 -4.68
C LEU A 320 6.83 6.91 -4.02
N ILE A 321 7.13 5.77 -3.38
CA ILE A 321 8.44 5.48 -2.76
C ILE A 321 9.56 5.56 -3.81
N ASP A 322 9.44 4.82 -4.91
CA ASP A 322 10.49 4.77 -5.94
C ASP A 322 10.74 6.16 -6.57
N LEU A 323 9.69 6.98 -6.75
CA LEU A 323 9.80 8.34 -7.29
C LEU A 323 10.50 9.34 -6.37
N VAL A 324 10.43 9.12 -5.05
CA VAL A 324 11.17 9.93 -4.09
C VAL A 324 12.63 9.49 -4.03
N GLN A 325 12.87 8.18 -4.07
CA GLN A 325 14.20 7.62 -3.83
C GLN A 325 15.13 7.60 -5.04
N SER A 326 14.59 7.59 -6.26
CA SER A 326 15.37 7.42 -7.47
C SER A 326 15.10 8.51 -8.51
N ASP A 327 16.18 9.14 -8.98
CA ASP A 327 16.16 10.04 -10.13
C ASP A 327 16.16 9.27 -11.47
N GLN A 328 16.38 7.95 -11.44
CA GLN A 328 16.48 7.09 -12.62
C GLN A 328 15.18 6.29 -12.84
N CYS A 329 14.07 7.01 -12.96
CA CYS A 329 12.78 6.39 -13.25
C CYS A 329 12.03 7.11 -14.37
N GLU A 330 11.31 6.33 -15.19
CA GLU A 330 10.43 6.84 -16.24
C GLU A 330 8.97 6.54 -15.87
N LEU A 331 8.12 7.56 -15.97
CA LEU A 331 6.68 7.42 -15.85
C LEU A 331 6.03 7.31 -17.23
N ASP A 332 5.46 6.15 -17.50
CA ASP A 332 4.76 5.82 -18.74
C ASP A 332 3.26 5.72 -18.46
N PHE A 333 2.43 6.59 -19.04
CA PHE A 333 0.98 6.63 -18.77
C PHE A 333 0.09 6.67 -20.00
N SER A 334 -0.98 5.87 -20.12
CA SER A 334 -1.90 5.93 -21.28
C SER A 334 -3.35 5.68 -20.89
N ARG A 335 -4.29 6.19 -21.69
CA ARG A 335 -5.71 5.81 -21.55
C ARG A 335 -5.89 4.40 -22.09
N GLU A 336 -6.33 3.50 -21.23
CA GLU A 336 -6.51 2.09 -21.58
C GLU A 336 -7.88 1.59 -21.10
N LEU A 337 -8.42 0.60 -21.82
CA LEU A 337 -9.70 -0.01 -21.47
C LEU A 337 -9.50 -1.11 -20.45
N TYR A 338 -10.29 -1.08 -19.39
CA TYR A 338 -10.31 -2.09 -18.35
C TYR A 338 -11.66 -2.79 -18.32
N ARG A 339 -11.65 -4.09 -18.03
CA ARG A 339 -12.85 -4.92 -17.87
C ARG A 339 -12.88 -5.54 -16.48
N CYS A 340 -14.02 -5.44 -15.82
CA CYS A 340 -14.30 -6.20 -14.62
C CYS A 340 -14.68 -7.64 -14.99
N ARG A 341 -13.90 -8.63 -14.52
CA ARG A 341 -14.22 -10.06 -14.75
C ARG A 341 -15.52 -10.49 -14.07
N ASN A 342 -15.83 -9.85 -12.94
CA ASN A 342 -17.00 -10.20 -12.12
C ASN A 342 -18.30 -9.65 -12.73
N CYS A 343 -18.46 -8.32 -12.80
CA CYS A 343 -19.71 -7.70 -13.26
C CYS A 343 -19.71 -7.30 -14.74
N GLY A 344 -18.60 -7.47 -15.47
CA GLY A 344 -18.54 -7.16 -16.90
C GLY A 344 -18.34 -5.68 -17.23
N THR A 345 -18.47 -4.77 -16.25
CA THR A 345 -18.27 -3.33 -16.43
C THR A 345 -16.97 -3.02 -17.17
N LEU A 346 -17.08 -2.16 -18.17
CA LEU A 346 -15.99 -1.61 -18.95
C LEU A 346 -15.75 -0.18 -18.48
N ASP A 347 -14.49 0.21 -18.35
CA ASP A 347 -14.12 1.55 -17.89
C ASP A 347 -12.76 1.94 -18.46
N VAL A 348 -12.59 3.21 -18.82
CA VAL A 348 -11.31 3.74 -19.31
C VAL A 348 -10.54 4.30 -18.13
N LYS A 349 -9.30 3.85 -17.95
CA LYS A 349 -8.40 4.32 -16.88
C LYS A 349 -7.09 4.82 -17.46
N ASN A 350 -6.49 5.79 -16.79
CA ASN A 350 -5.13 6.25 -17.08
C ASN A 350 -4.14 5.23 -16.53
N ARG A 351 -3.81 4.18 -17.29
CA ARG A 351 -2.79 3.22 -16.93
C ARG A 351 -1.51 3.97 -16.61
N LEU A 352 -1.01 3.85 -15.39
CA LEU A 352 0.28 4.35 -14.97
C LEU A 352 1.27 3.21 -14.80
N ARG A 353 2.46 3.35 -15.38
CA ARG A 353 3.58 2.44 -15.21
C ARG A 353 4.84 3.22 -14.83
N LEU A 354 5.47 2.80 -13.74
CA LEU A 354 6.83 3.20 -13.40
C LEU A 354 7.80 2.21 -14.05
N ILE A 355 8.83 2.73 -14.72
CA ILE A 355 9.86 1.94 -15.38
C ILE A 355 11.21 2.32 -14.77
N ARG A 356 11.93 1.31 -14.30
CA ARG A 356 13.34 1.37 -13.87
C ARG A 356 14.14 0.39 -14.73
N GLU A 357 15.47 0.43 -14.64
CA GLU A 357 16.35 -0.50 -15.36
C GLU A 357 16.09 -1.97 -14.98
N ASP A 358 15.80 -2.21 -13.70
CA ASP A 358 15.66 -3.54 -13.09
C ASP A 358 14.20 -4.03 -12.99
N LYS A 359 13.23 -3.11 -12.89
CA LYS A 359 11.83 -3.46 -12.63
C LYS A 359 10.84 -2.52 -13.31
N SER A 360 9.58 -2.96 -13.37
CA SER A 360 8.47 -2.07 -13.73
C SER A 360 7.26 -2.32 -12.84
N LEU A 361 6.66 -1.24 -12.33
CA LEU A 361 5.47 -1.27 -11.50
C LEU A 361 4.28 -0.71 -12.28
N SER A 362 3.08 -1.25 -12.09
CA SER A 362 1.86 -0.75 -12.74
C SER A 362 0.75 -0.60 -11.72
N SER A 363 0.04 0.52 -11.77
CA SER A 363 -1.09 0.76 -10.88
C SER A 363 -2.23 -0.25 -11.13
N ALA A 364 -2.90 -0.66 -10.05
CA ALA A 364 -4.07 -1.53 -10.09
C ALA A 364 -5.36 -0.70 -9.98
N TYR A 365 -6.40 -1.09 -10.72
CA TYR A 365 -7.70 -0.42 -10.70
C TYR A 365 -8.80 -1.37 -10.23
N ASN A 366 -9.72 -0.85 -9.43
CA ASN A 366 -10.91 -1.56 -8.97
C ASN A 366 -12.16 -1.10 -9.73
N CYS A 367 -13.09 -2.02 -9.96
CA CYS A 367 -14.31 -1.78 -10.69
C CYS A 367 -15.24 -0.84 -9.91
N PRO A 368 -15.74 0.25 -10.51
CA PRO A 368 -16.61 1.19 -9.81
C PRO A 368 -17.96 0.56 -9.39
N SER A 369 -18.44 -0.43 -10.15
CA SER A 369 -19.74 -1.07 -9.91
C SER A 369 -19.71 -2.11 -8.79
N CYS A 370 -18.64 -2.91 -8.69
CA CYS A 370 -18.60 -4.06 -7.78
C CYS A 370 -17.32 -4.19 -6.96
N GLY A 371 -16.37 -3.26 -7.08
CA GLY A 371 -15.11 -3.23 -6.35
C GLY A 371 -14.08 -4.28 -6.77
N GLU A 372 -14.38 -5.17 -7.73
CA GLU A 372 -13.43 -6.20 -8.19
C GLU A 372 -12.27 -5.59 -8.96
N ARG A 373 -11.06 -6.12 -8.78
CA ARG A 373 -9.90 -5.74 -9.59
C ARG A 373 -10.22 -5.88 -11.08
N MET A 374 -10.01 -4.81 -11.82
CA MET A 374 -10.22 -4.80 -13.26
C MET A 374 -8.97 -5.34 -13.98
N SER A 375 -9.20 -6.00 -15.11
CA SER A 375 -8.14 -6.45 -16.01
C SER A 375 -8.00 -5.50 -17.18
N LEU A 376 -6.77 -5.14 -17.53
CA LEU A 376 -6.47 -4.42 -18.76
C LEU A 376 -6.93 -5.26 -19.96
N VAL A 377 -7.73 -4.65 -20.83
CA VAL A 377 -8.11 -5.26 -22.11
C VAL A 377 -7.06 -4.92 -23.14
N LYS A 378 -6.40 -5.95 -23.70
CA LYS A 378 -5.44 -5.74 -24.79
C LYS A 378 -6.19 -5.34 -26.06
N ARG A 379 -5.57 -4.54 -26.92
CA ARG A 379 -6.23 -4.04 -28.15
C ARG A 379 -6.81 -5.14 -29.04
N ASN A 380 -6.06 -6.23 -29.21
CA ASN A 380 -6.51 -7.39 -29.98
C ASN A 380 -7.69 -8.14 -29.35
N GLN A 381 -8.08 -7.81 -28.12
CA GLN A 381 -9.21 -8.39 -27.39
C GLN A 381 -10.42 -7.46 -27.36
N ILE A 382 -10.31 -6.22 -27.87
CA ILE A 382 -11.40 -5.24 -27.79
C ILE A 382 -12.63 -5.70 -28.59
N ALA A 383 -12.40 -6.30 -29.76
CA ALA A 383 -13.47 -6.84 -30.61
C ALA A 383 -14.13 -8.11 -30.04
N SER A 384 -13.61 -8.68 -28.94
CA SER A 384 -14.10 -9.91 -28.32
C SER A 384 -14.57 -9.69 -26.88
N ILE A 385 -14.95 -8.46 -26.53
CA ILE A 385 -15.47 -8.15 -25.20
C ILE A 385 -16.96 -8.47 -25.14
N ASP A 386 -17.44 -9.02 -24.03
CA ASP A 386 -18.87 -9.23 -23.81
C ASP A 386 -19.53 -7.97 -23.25
N CYS A 387 -20.77 -7.76 -23.67
CA CYS A 387 -21.64 -6.69 -23.19
C CYS A 387 -21.78 -6.76 -21.65
N PRO A 388 -21.62 -5.65 -20.92
CA PRO A 388 -21.77 -5.66 -19.46
C PRO A 388 -23.19 -6.03 -19.03
N ASP A 389 -24.20 -5.70 -19.84
CA ASP A 389 -25.62 -5.87 -19.48
C ASP A 389 -26.11 -7.30 -19.73
N CYS A 390 -25.90 -7.84 -20.94
CA CYS A 390 -26.45 -9.14 -21.34
C CYS A 390 -25.42 -10.25 -21.50
N ARG A 391 -24.12 -9.95 -21.32
CA ARG A 391 -22.98 -10.88 -21.44
C ARG A 391 -22.81 -11.57 -22.80
N LYS A 392 -23.50 -11.11 -23.84
CA LYS A 392 -23.26 -11.52 -25.22
C LYS A 392 -22.11 -10.71 -25.85
N PRO A 393 -21.41 -11.23 -26.86
CA PRO A 393 -20.32 -10.52 -27.53
C PRO A 393 -20.74 -9.14 -28.05
N LEU A 394 -19.88 -8.14 -27.87
CA LEU A 394 -20.04 -6.81 -28.48
C LEU A 394 -19.54 -6.83 -29.91
N ASN A 395 -20.24 -6.09 -30.77
CA ASN A 395 -19.80 -5.83 -32.14
C ASN A 395 -18.95 -4.57 -32.16
N LEU A 396 -17.80 -4.64 -32.83
CA LEU A 396 -16.99 -3.47 -33.14
C LEU A 396 -17.68 -2.70 -34.28
N GLY A 397 -18.32 -1.58 -33.94
CA GLY A 397 -18.98 -0.72 -34.90
C GLY A 397 -17.98 0.09 -35.71
N SER A 398 -17.02 0.73 -35.05
CA SER A 398 -15.94 1.46 -35.74
C SER A 398 -14.66 1.59 -34.92
N GLU A 399 -13.53 1.70 -35.62
CA GLU A 399 -12.22 2.07 -35.09
C GLU A 399 -11.75 3.32 -35.82
N LYS A 400 -11.58 4.44 -35.11
CA LYS A 400 -11.19 5.73 -35.72
C LYS A 400 -10.11 6.42 -34.92
N GLN A 401 -9.27 7.19 -35.60
CA GLN A 401 -8.33 8.08 -34.93
C GLN A 401 -9.09 9.26 -34.30
N TRP A 402 -8.86 9.56 -33.03
CA TRP A 402 -9.51 10.69 -32.35
C TRP A 402 -8.57 11.89 -32.19
N SER A 403 -9.14 13.09 -32.35
CA SER A 403 -8.50 14.39 -32.10
C SER A 403 -9.31 15.16 -31.05
N LYS A 404 -8.73 16.23 -30.48
CA LYS A 404 -9.17 16.98 -29.28
C LYS A 404 -10.62 17.54 -29.29
N GLY A 405 -11.42 17.29 -30.33
CA GLY A 405 -12.77 17.87 -30.51
C GLY A 405 -13.95 16.97 -30.13
N GLY A 406 -13.73 15.78 -29.56
CA GLY A 406 -14.77 14.75 -29.40
C GLY A 406 -15.35 14.54 -27.99
N ILE A 407 -15.03 15.39 -27.00
CA ILE A 407 -15.68 15.30 -25.68
C ILE A 407 -16.83 16.31 -25.65
N SER A 408 -18.01 15.88 -26.12
CA SER A 408 -19.25 16.52 -25.70
C SER A 408 -19.61 15.99 -24.32
N LYS A 409 -19.98 16.93 -23.44
CA LYS A 409 -20.39 16.81 -22.03
C LYS A 409 -21.09 15.52 -21.63
#